data_AF-A0A942RA99-F1
#
_entry.id   AF-A0A942RA99-F1
#
_cell.length_a   1.000
_cell.length_b   1.000
_cell.length_c   1.000
_cell.angle_alpha   90.00
_cell.angle_beta   90.00
_cell.angle_gamma   90.00
#
_symmetry.space_group_name_H-M   'P 1'
#
loop_
_entity.id
_entity.type
_entity.pdbx_description
1 polymer ?
#
loop_
_entity_poly.entity_id
_entity_poly.type
_entity_poly.pdbx_seq_one_letter_code
_entity_poly.pdbx_strand_id
1 'polypeptide(L)'
;YVARYTVFHTKPLINSIKKALTTKGFGFIDVVSPCPTQFGRRNKQPTLFEMLNDLKTRSIRYESAKKLTRQELIGKVVIGEFSD
;
A
#
# COMPACT_ATOMS: atom_id res chain seq x y z
N TYR A 1 -11.56 2.97 11.70
CA TYR A 1 -10.86 3.33 10.46
C TYR A 1 -9.60 2.50 10.27
N VAL A 2 -9.54 1.67 9.23
CA VAL A 2 -8.38 0.84 8.90
C VAL A 2 -8.15 0.89 7.40
N ALA A 3 -6.95 1.30 6.95
CA ALA A 3 -6.61 1.38 5.54
C ALA A 3 -5.17 0.97 5.25
N ARG A 4 -4.88 0.59 3.99
CA ARG A 4 -3.51 0.41 3.48
C ARG A 4 -3.34 1.09 2.14
N TYR A 5 -2.23 1.80 1.98
CA TYR A 5 -1.82 2.37 0.70
C TYR A 5 -0.30 2.24 0.53
N THR A 6 0.20 2.52 -0.67
CA THR A 6 1.64 2.64 -0.92
C THR A 6 1.99 4.09 -1.16
N VAL A 7 3.26 4.46 -0.96
CA VAL A 7 3.74 5.82 -1.25
C VAL A 7 3.60 6.22 -2.72
N PHE A 8 3.41 5.26 -3.64
CA PHE A 8 3.07 5.53 -5.03
C PHE A 8 1.65 6.11 -5.19
N HIS A 9 0.70 5.71 -4.34
CA HIS A 9 -0.70 6.12 -4.39
C HIS A 9 -0.95 7.36 -3.52
N THR A 10 -0.30 8.47 -3.88
CA THR A 10 -0.26 9.70 -3.06
C THR A 10 -1.64 10.28 -2.71
N LYS A 11 -2.51 10.47 -3.70
CA LYS A 11 -3.86 11.05 -3.48
C LYS A 11 -4.71 10.25 -2.49
N PRO A 12 -4.94 8.93 -2.67
CA PRO A 12 -5.73 8.17 -1.72
C PRO A 12 -5.04 8.04 -0.35
N LEU A 13 -3.69 8.01 -0.28
CA LEU A 13 -2.96 8.03 0.98
C LEU A 13 -3.17 9.35 1.76
N ILE A 14 -3.13 10.50 1.09
CA ILE A 14 -3.43 11.79 1.72
C ILE A 14 -4.86 11.81 2.24
N ASN A 15 -5.82 11.33 1.44
CA ASN A 15 -7.22 11.27 1.85
C ASN A 15 -7.43 10.33 3.04
N SER A 16 -6.72 9.19 3.08
CA SER A 16 -6.81 8.27 4.22
C SER A 16 -6.27 8.89 5.50
N ILE A 17 -5.16 9.61 5.43
CA ILE A 17 -4.59 10.31 6.58
C ILE A 17 -5.58 11.37 7.08
N LYS A 18 -6.17 12.16 6.18
CA LYS A 18 -7.21 13.14 6.55
C LYS A 18 -8.40 12.48 7.26
N LYS A 19 -8.92 11.37 6.73
CA LYS A 19 -10.05 10.64 7.33
C LYS A 19 -9.69 10.03 8.69
N ALA A 20 -8.49 9.45 8.83
CA ALA A 20 -8.00 8.91 10.10
C ALA A 20 -7.91 9.97 11.20
N LEU A 21 -7.39 11.16 10.88
CA LEU A 21 -7.27 12.27 11.83
C LEU A 21 -8.64 12.76 12.35
N THR A 22 -9.70 12.60 11.55
CA THR A 22 -11.07 12.98 11.94
C THR A 22 -11.87 11.82 12.51
N THR A 23 -11.32 10.61 12.57
CA THR A 23 -12.01 9.43 13.09
C THR A 23 -12.11 9.52 14.61
N LYS A 24 -13.31 9.35 15.17
CA LYS A 24 -13.49 9.23 16.62
C LYS A 24 -13.05 7.83 17.06
N GLY A 25 -11.91 7.75 17.73
CA GLY A 25 -11.34 6.49 18.21
C GLY A 25 -10.04 6.16 17.49
N PHE A 26 -9.72 4.87 17.38
CA PHE A 26 -8.46 4.41 16.81
C PHE A 26 -8.51 4.35 15.28
N GLY A 27 -7.59 5.07 14.63
CA GLY A 27 -7.32 4.99 13.20
C GLY A 27 -5.99 4.29 12.93
N PHE A 28 -5.99 3.30 12.04
CA PHE A 28 -4.78 2.62 11.60
C PHE A 28 -4.59 2.75 10.08
N ILE A 29 -3.40 3.19 9.68
CA ILE A 29 -3.01 3.24 8.27
C ILE A 29 -1.68 2.51 8.11
N ASP A 30 -1.67 1.46 7.31
CA ASP A 30 -0.44 0.80 6.86
C ASP A 30 0.05 1.45 5.55
N VAL A 31 1.27 1.99 5.57
CA VAL A 31 1.87 2.66 4.42
C VAL A 31 3.09 1.90 3.94
N VAL A 32 2.96 1.26 2.79
CA VAL A 32 4.08 0.52 2.18
C VAL A 32 5.01 1.51 1.47
N SER A 33 6.23 1.63 1.98
CA SER A 33 7.28 2.51 1.47
C SER A 33 8.54 1.71 1.10
N PRO A 34 9.17 1.97 -0.06
CA PRO A 34 10.43 1.34 -0.41
C PRO A 34 11.59 1.96 0.37
N CYS A 35 12.61 1.16 0.69
CA CYS A 35 13.89 1.64 1.22
C CYS A 35 14.98 1.43 0.16
N PRO A 36 15.27 2.42 -0.71
CA PRO A 36 16.24 2.24 -1.80
C PRO A 36 17.65 1.94 -1.28
N THR A 37 18.07 2.60 -0.20
CA THR A 37 19.43 2.50 0.34
C THR A 37 19.79 1.12 0.89
N GLN A 38 18.89 0.50 1.68
CA GLN A 38 19.18 -0.79 2.32
C GLN A 38 18.50 -1.95 1.62
N PHE A 39 17.19 -1.88 1.39
CA PHE A 39 16.47 -2.96 0.73
C PHE A 39 16.82 -3.02 -0.76
N GLY A 40 16.71 -1.90 -1.47
CA GLY A 40 16.99 -1.84 -2.91
C GLY A 40 18.40 -2.31 -3.26
N ARG A 41 19.40 -1.75 -2.59
CA ARG A 41 20.82 -2.13 -2.76
C ARG A 41 21.09 -3.62 -2.51
N ARG A 42 20.46 -4.23 -1.50
CA ARG A 42 20.67 -5.65 -1.15
C ARG A 42 19.91 -6.63 -2.04
N ASN A 43 18.84 -6.19 -2.69
CA ASN A 43 17.93 -7.05 -3.49
C ASN A 43 18.03 -6.81 -5.00
N LYS A 44 19.11 -6.17 -5.48
CA LYS A 44 19.31 -5.84 -6.91
C LYS A 44 18.16 -5.01 -7.50
N GLN A 45 17.56 -4.13 -6.69
CA GLN A 45 16.55 -3.14 -7.09
C GLN A 45 17.05 -1.73 -6.69
N PRO A 46 18.16 -1.24 -7.26
CA PRO A 46 18.87 -0.09 -6.73
C PRO A 46 18.12 1.24 -6.94
N THR A 47 17.21 1.31 -7.91
CA THR A 47 16.57 2.58 -8.26
C THR A 47 15.23 2.75 -7.54
N LEU A 48 15.00 3.94 -6.98
CA LEU A 48 13.71 4.30 -6.40
C LEU A 48 12.57 4.16 -7.42
N PHE A 49 12.85 4.50 -8.69
CA PHE A 49 11.87 4.41 -9.77
C PHE A 49 11.35 2.97 -9.97
N GLU A 50 12.24 1.98 -10.07
CA GLU A 50 11.86 0.57 -10.21
C GLU A 50 11.03 0.09 -9.02
N MET A 51 11.43 0.48 -7.80
CA MET A 51 10.71 0.10 -6.58
C MET A 51 9.32 0.73 -6.51
N LEU A 52 9.17 1.99 -6.92
CA LEU A 52 7.87 2.65 -7.01
C LEU A 52 6.98 2.02 -8.08
N ASN A 53 7.57 1.65 -9.23
CA ASN A 53 6.86 0.94 -10.29
C ASN A 53 6.42 -0.46 -9.83
N ASP A 54 7.27 -1.17 -9.08
CA ASP A 54 6.92 -2.46 -8.47
C ASP A 54 5.74 -2.33 -7.49
N LEU A 55 5.73 -1.29 -6.65
CA LEU A 55 4.58 -1.01 -5.79
C LEU A 55 3.31 -0.73 -6.61
N LYS A 56 3.41 0.00 -7.72
CA LYS A 56 2.28 0.24 -8.63
C LYS A 56 1.74 -1.06 -9.22
N THR A 57 2.61 -1.92 -9.76
CA THR A 57 2.20 -3.14 -10.50
C THR A 57 1.70 -4.25 -9.59
N ARG A 58 2.24 -4.36 -8.37
CA ARG A 58 1.81 -5.37 -7.39
C ARG A 58 0.63 -4.92 -6.55
N SER A 59 0.26 -3.64 -6.57
CA SER A 59 -0.91 -3.16 -5.83
C SER A 59 -2.23 -3.59 -6.47
N ILE A 60 -3.18 -4.02 -5.65
CA ILE A 60 -4.53 -4.37 -6.08
C ILE A 60 -5.56 -3.73 -5.14
N ARG A 61 -6.66 -3.20 -5.69
CA ARG A 61 -7.73 -2.61 -4.89
C ARG A 61 -8.43 -3.67 -4.03
N TYR A 62 -8.83 -3.29 -2.82
CA TYR A 62 -9.50 -4.17 -1.87
C TYR A 62 -10.73 -4.88 -2.46
N GLU A 63 -11.60 -4.15 -3.17
CA GLU A 63 -12.78 -4.73 -3.81
C GLU A 63 -12.45 -5.77 -4.90
N SER A 64 -11.34 -5.57 -5.62
CA SER A 64 -10.87 -6.57 -6.59
C SER A 64 -10.23 -7.77 -5.89
N ALA A 65 -9.51 -7.54 -4.80
CA ALA A 65 -8.86 -8.59 -4.01
C ALA A 65 -9.86 -9.57 -3.38
N LYS A 66 -11.06 -9.10 -2.98
CA LYS A 66 -12.13 -9.96 -2.43
C LYS A 66 -12.58 -11.08 -3.38
N LYS A 67 -12.37 -10.90 -4.69
CA LYS A 67 -12.77 -11.86 -5.73
C LYS A 67 -11.68 -12.89 -6.04
N LEU A 68 -10.50 -12.75 -5.45
CA LEU A 68 -9.35 -13.61 -5.71
C LEU A 68 -9.17 -14.61 -4.58
N THR A 69 -8.64 -15.76 -4.94
CA THR A 69 -8.21 -16.78 -3.98
C THR A 69 -6.95 -16.33 -3.24
N ARG A 70 -6.67 -16.98 -2.10
CA ARG A 70 -5.44 -16.72 -1.34
C ARG A 70 -4.17 -16.90 -2.18
N GLN A 71 -4.17 -17.87 -3.10
CA GLN A 71 -3.03 -18.16 -3.96
C GLN A 71 -2.77 -17.02 -4.96
N GLU A 72 -3.84 -16.47 -5.56
CA GLU A 72 -3.74 -15.35 -6.51
C GLU A 72 -3.33 -14.03 -5.85
N LEU A 73 -3.52 -13.92 -4.54
CA LEU A 73 -3.09 -12.75 -3.75
C LEU A 73 -1.61 -12.79 -3.34
N ILE A 74 -0.91 -13.90 -3.54
CA ILE A 74 0.51 -14.01 -3.19
C ILE A 74 1.32 -12.96 -3.98
N GLY A 75 2.15 -12.21 -3.25
CA GLY A 75 3.00 -11.15 -3.83
C GLY A 75 2.26 -9.84 -4.15
N LYS A 76 0.93 -9.78 -4.00
CA LYS A 76 0.14 -8.56 -4.19
C LYS A 76 0.09 -7.72 -2.91
N VAL A 77 0.02 -6.40 -3.09
CA VAL A 77 -0.24 -5.45 -2.01
C VAL A 77 -1.68 -5.01 -2.12
N VAL A 78 -2.54 -5.50 -1.23
CA VAL A 78 -3.94 -5.07 -1.21
C VAL A 78 -4.03 -3.65 -0.65
N ILE A 79 -4.57 -2.72 -1.43
CA ILE A 79 -4.72 -1.31 -1.07
C ILE A 79 -6.19 -0.91 -1.01
N GLY A 80 -6.51 0.04 -0.14
CA GLY A 80 -7.85 0.52 0.08
C GLY A 80 -8.18 0.68 1.56
N GLU A 81 -9.43 1.01 1.81
CA GLU A 81 -10.02 1.05 3.13
C GLU A 81 -10.65 -0.32 3.43
N PHE A 82 -10.33 -0.88 4.60
CA PHE A 82 -10.79 -2.21 5.03
C PHE A 82 -11.92 -2.14 6.04
N SER A 83 -11.96 -1.08 6.84
CA SER A 83 -12.99 -0.81 7.85
C SER A 83 -13.12 0.70 8.04
N ASP A 84 -14.35 1.15 8.25
CA ASP A 84 -14.65 2.49 8.75
C ASP A 84 -14.17 2.69 10.20
#